data_AF-A0A3D1YK31-F1
#
_entry.id   AF-A0A3D1YK31-F1
#
_cell.length_a   1.000
_cell.length_b   1.000
_cell.length_c   1.000
_cell.angle_alpha   90.00
_cell.angle_beta   90.00
_cell.angle_gamma   90.00
#
_symmetry.space_group_name_H-M   'P 1'
#
loop_
_entity.id
_entity.type
_entity.pdbx_description
1 polymer ?
#
loop_
_entity_poly.entity_id
_entity_poly.type
_entity_poly.pdbx_seq_one_letter_code
_entity_poly.pdbx_strand_id
1 'polypeptide(L)'
;MSHLTRSDLWSLEQYSEQRDNFRAEVLAHKKNRQLALGDNARIYFEDALTIRYQIQEMLRIEKVFDVAGIEDELAAYNPLIPDGTNWKATFMIEFGDPIVRAERLREMRGIENCINLEIEGHGVAQVIADEDLERETDEKTSAVHFMRFEL
;
A
#
# COMPACT_ATOMS: atom_id res chain seq x y z
N MET A 1 10.29 -4.86 -11.63
CA MET A 1 9.38 -5.93 -12.14
C MET A 1 8.42 -5.33 -13.15
N SER A 2 7.65 -6.14 -13.90
CA SER A 2 6.62 -5.59 -14.79
C SER A 2 5.40 -5.13 -14.01
N HIS A 3 4.85 -3.96 -14.36
CA HIS A 3 3.56 -3.50 -13.87
C HIS A 3 2.44 -4.49 -14.23
N LEU A 4 1.38 -4.49 -13.42
CA LEU A 4 0.17 -5.24 -13.71
C LEU A 4 -0.59 -4.58 -14.85
N THR A 5 -1.28 -5.42 -15.61
CA THR A 5 -2.15 -5.06 -16.71
C THR A 5 -3.52 -5.69 -16.50
N ARG A 6 -4.51 -5.31 -17.32
CA ARG A 6 -5.84 -5.94 -17.28
C ARG A 6 -5.82 -7.45 -17.45
N SER A 7 -4.87 -8.01 -18.21
CA SER A 7 -4.74 -9.47 -18.36
C SER A 7 -4.29 -10.20 -17.10
N ASP A 8 -3.72 -9.47 -16.13
CA ASP A 8 -3.35 -10.04 -14.83
C ASP A 8 -4.54 -10.06 -13.86
N LEU A 9 -5.64 -9.38 -14.20
CA LEU A 9 -6.83 -9.25 -13.37
C LEU A 9 -7.93 -10.22 -13.82
N TRP A 10 -8.62 -10.81 -12.84
CA TRP A 10 -9.87 -11.52 -13.02
C TRP A 10 -11.04 -10.55 -13.18
N SER A 11 -12.10 -11.01 -13.87
CA SER A 11 -13.41 -10.35 -13.81
C SER A 11 -13.99 -10.44 -12.40
N LEU A 12 -15.02 -9.64 -12.10
CA LEU A 12 -15.70 -9.67 -10.80
C LEU A 12 -16.26 -11.07 -10.45
N GLU A 13 -16.79 -11.79 -11.45
CA GLU A 13 -17.30 -13.16 -11.28
C GLU A 13 -16.16 -14.12 -10.95
N GLN A 14 -15.10 -14.14 -11.77
CA GLN A 14 -13.93 -14.98 -11.55
C GLN A 14 -13.23 -14.70 -10.22
N TYR A 15 -13.18 -13.42 -9.82
CA TYR A 15 -12.64 -13.03 -8.54
C TYR A 15 -13.51 -13.52 -7.38
N SER A 16 -14.84 -13.41 -7.50
CA SER A 16 -15.77 -13.92 -6.49
C SER A 16 -15.58 -15.40 -6.21
N GLU A 17 -15.28 -16.21 -7.23
CA GLU A 17 -15.02 -17.65 -7.09
C GLU A 17 -13.67 -17.96 -6.42
N GLN A 18 -12.64 -17.14 -6.71
CA GLN A 18 -11.26 -17.39 -6.28
C GLN A 18 -10.89 -16.66 -4.98
N ARG A 19 -11.70 -15.67 -4.55
CA ARG A 19 -11.36 -14.70 -3.52
C ARG A 19 -10.86 -15.34 -2.23
N ASP A 20 -11.53 -16.36 -1.73
CA ASP A 20 -11.18 -16.96 -0.44
C ASP A 20 -9.80 -17.62 -0.48
N ASN A 21 -9.48 -18.32 -1.58
CA ASN A 21 -8.17 -18.93 -1.78
C ASN A 21 -7.09 -17.86 -1.97
N PHE A 22 -7.36 -16.86 -2.82
CA PHE A 22 -6.40 -15.78 -3.09
C PHE A 22 -6.13 -14.92 -1.85
N ARG A 23 -7.16 -14.65 -1.05
CA ARG A 23 -7.00 -13.97 0.24
C ARG A 23 -6.14 -14.77 1.20
N ALA A 24 -6.33 -16.08 1.30
CA ALA A 24 -5.52 -16.93 2.16
C ALA A 24 -4.04 -16.94 1.72
N GLU A 25 -3.79 -17.03 0.41
CA GLU A 25 -2.46 -16.93 -0.19
C GLU A 25 -1.79 -15.59 0.15
N VAL A 26 -2.48 -14.48 -0.09
CA VAL A 26 -1.95 -13.12 0.15
C VAL A 26 -1.70 -12.87 1.64
N LEU A 27 -2.59 -13.34 2.53
CA LEU A 27 -2.36 -13.23 3.97
C LEU A 27 -1.14 -14.02 4.42
N ALA A 28 -0.92 -15.23 3.89
CA ALA A 28 0.27 -16.02 4.17
C ALA A 28 1.54 -15.30 3.67
N HIS A 29 1.47 -14.71 2.47
CA HIS A 29 2.56 -13.94 1.88
C HIS A 29 2.91 -12.67 2.66
N LYS A 30 1.88 -11.92 3.10
CA LYS A 30 2.05 -10.68 3.89
C LYS A 30 2.74 -10.90 5.24
N LYS A 31 2.71 -12.13 5.81
CA LYS A 31 3.36 -12.43 7.10
C LYS A 31 4.85 -12.08 7.12
N ASN A 32 5.56 -12.29 6.01
CA ASN A 32 6.99 -12.05 5.89
C ASN A 32 7.33 -10.69 5.27
N ARG A 33 6.33 -9.82 5.07
CA ARG A 33 6.46 -8.53 4.38
C ARG A 33 5.96 -7.37 5.22
N GLN A 34 5.81 -7.56 6.51
CA GLN A 34 5.35 -6.52 7.41
C GLN A 34 6.33 -6.32 8.56
N LEU A 35 6.47 -5.07 8.98
CA LEU A 35 7.28 -4.68 10.12
C LEU A 35 6.45 -3.78 11.02
N ALA A 36 6.27 -4.19 12.28
CA ALA A 36 5.59 -3.38 13.28
C ALA A 36 6.52 -2.24 13.74
N LEU A 37 5.97 -1.03 13.81
CA LEU A 37 6.62 0.15 14.34
C LEU A 37 5.91 0.56 15.65
N GLY A 38 6.34 -0.07 16.74
CA GLY A 38 5.64 0.02 18.02
C GLY A 38 4.25 -0.62 17.94
N ASP A 39 3.32 -0.11 18.76
CA ASP A 39 2.01 -0.75 18.97
C ASP A 39 0.92 -0.30 17.98
N ASN A 40 1.08 0.88 17.38
CA ASN A 40 0.01 1.54 16.62
C ASN A 40 0.42 1.87 15.18
N ALA A 41 1.49 1.26 14.66
CA ALA A 41 1.91 1.49 13.30
C ALA A 41 2.61 0.28 12.68
N ARG A 42 2.52 0.19 11.36
CA ARG A 42 3.08 -0.94 10.60
C ARG A 42 3.47 -0.53 9.20
N ILE A 43 4.56 -1.09 8.71
CA ILE A 43 4.97 -1.01 7.31
C ILE A 43 4.67 -2.34 6.64
N TYR A 44 4.09 -2.30 5.45
CA TYR A 44 3.88 -3.43 4.56
C TYR A 44 4.70 -3.22 3.29
N PHE A 45 5.68 -4.07 3.04
CA PHE A 45 6.45 -4.06 1.79
C PHE A 45 5.64 -4.69 0.66
N GLU A 46 5.37 -3.90 -0.36
CA GLU A 46 4.49 -4.23 -1.46
C GLU A 46 5.25 -4.93 -2.60
N ASP A 47 4.49 -5.68 -3.39
CA ASP A 47 4.93 -6.39 -4.59
C ASP A 47 3.74 -6.66 -5.52
N ALA A 48 3.98 -7.30 -6.67
CA ALA A 48 2.92 -7.57 -7.63
C ALA A 48 1.76 -8.40 -7.04
N LEU A 49 2.01 -9.32 -6.10
CA LEU A 49 0.96 -10.17 -5.52
C LEU A 49 0.06 -9.37 -4.55
N THR A 50 0.69 -8.62 -3.64
CA THR A 50 -0.01 -7.76 -2.68
C THR A 50 -0.81 -6.65 -3.38
N ILE A 51 -0.24 -6.05 -4.42
CA ILE A 51 -0.91 -5.02 -5.22
C ILE A 51 -2.03 -5.58 -6.09
N ARG A 52 -1.84 -6.74 -6.72
CA ARG A 52 -2.90 -7.42 -7.46
C ARG A 52 -4.10 -7.72 -6.57
N TYR A 53 -3.86 -8.15 -5.33
CA TYR A 53 -4.92 -8.36 -4.35
C TYR A 53 -5.64 -7.08 -3.98
N GLN A 54 -4.90 -5.99 -3.77
CA GLN A 54 -5.49 -4.70 -3.43
C GLN A 54 -6.40 -4.17 -4.55
N ILE A 55 -5.93 -4.21 -5.81
CA ILE A 55 -6.73 -3.81 -6.98
C ILE A 55 -8.01 -4.65 -7.07
N GLN A 56 -7.90 -5.98 -6.95
CA GLN A 56 -9.06 -6.86 -7.00
C GLN A 56 -10.10 -6.60 -5.90
N GLU A 57 -9.65 -6.31 -4.67
CA GLU A 57 -10.57 -5.93 -3.59
C GLU A 57 -11.25 -4.58 -3.88
N MET A 58 -10.54 -3.60 -4.43
CA MET A 58 -11.13 -2.31 -4.81
C MET A 58 -12.18 -2.47 -5.90
N LEU A 59 -11.85 -3.15 -7.00
CA LEU A 59 -12.79 -3.43 -8.08
C LEU A 59 -14.05 -4.15 -7.57
N ARG A 60 -13.91 -5.09 -6.63
CA ARG A 60 -15.04 -5.81 -6.02
C ARG A 60 -15.91 -4.92 -5.13
N ILE A 61 -15.29 -4.13 -4.25
CA ILE A 61 -16.01 -3.27 -3.29
C ILE A 61 -16.81 -2.21 -4.05
N GLU A 62 -16.16 -1.56 -5.01
CA GLU A 62 -16.73 -0.48 -5.82
C GLU A 62 -17.55 -0.99 -7.02
N LYS A 63 -17.54 -2.31 -7.28
CA LYS A 63 -18.19 -2.97 -8.42
C LYS A 63 -17.78 -2.36 -9.76
N VAL A 64 -16.50 -2.07 -9.92
CA VAL A 64 -15.91 -1.52 -11.15
C VAL A 64 -15.61 -2.68 -12.11
N PHE A 65 -16.13 -2.58 -13.33
CA PHE A 65 -15.95 -3.59 -14.38
C PHE A 65 -15.77 -3.00 -15.78
N ASP A 66 -15.98 -1.69 -15.94
CA ASP A 66 -15.69 -1.01 -17.20
C ASP A 66 -14.18 -0.80 -17.34
N VAL A 67 -13.73 -0.69 -18.60
CA VAL A 67 -12.30 -0.63 -18.92
C VAL A 67 -11.64 0.59 -18.29
N ALA A 68 -12.30 1.75 -18.30
CA ALA A 68 -11.71 2.99 -17.80
C ALA A 68 -11.47 2.89 -16.29
N GLY A 69 -12.47 2.47 -15.51
CA GLY A 69 -12.31 2.31 -14.07
C GLY A 69 -11.25 1.26 -13.69
N ILE A 70 -11.09 0.18 -14.46
CA ILE A 70 -10.02 -0.79 -14.21
C ILE A 70 -8.63 -0.19 -14.46
N GLU A 71 -8.47 0.59 -15.53
CA GLU A 71 -7.20 1.27 -15.83
C GLU A 71 -6.88 2.35 -14.79
N ASP A 72 -7.89 3.05 -14.26
CA ASP A 72 -7.71 4.02 -13.17
C ASP A 72 -7.18 3.36 -11.89
N GLU A 73 -7.76 2.22 -11.50
CA GLU A 73 -7.27 1.43 -10.34
C GLU A 73 -5.86 0.88 -10.58
N LEU A 74 -5.59 0.37 -11.79
CA LEU A 74 -4.23 -0.06 -12.16
C LEU A 74 -3.23 1.10 -12.06
N ALA A 75 -3.58 2.29 -12.56
CA ALA A 75 -2.72 3.46 -12.51
C ALA A 75 -2.47 3.94 -11.08
N ALA A 76 -3.47 3.87 -10.20
CA ALA A 76 -3.34 4.26 -8.80
C ALA A 76 -2.42 3.32 -8.01
N TYR A 77 -2.45 2.02 -8.29
CA TYR A 77 -1.76 1.01 -7.47
C TYR A 77 -0.45 0.47 -8.08
N ASN A 78 -0.28 0.50 -9.41
CA ASN A 78 0.97 0.08 -10.05
C ASN A 78 2.24 0.81 -9.56
N PRO A 79 2.20 2.10 -9.16
CA PRO A 79 3.35 2.77 -8.57
C PRO A 79 3.88 2.11 -7.29
N LEU A 80 3.08 1.27 -6.62
CA LEU A 80 3.51 0.51 -5.44
C LEU A 80 4.22 -0.80 -5.76
N ILE A 81 4.42 -1.13 -7.04
CA ILE A 81 5.19 -2.31 -7.44
C ILE A 81 6.66 -1.91 -7.60
N PRO A 82 7.61 -2.59 -6.92
CA PRO A 82 9.04 -2.35 -7.09
C PRO A 82 9.51 -2.48 -8.55
N ASP A 83 10.25 -1.48 -9.02
CA ASP A 83 10.77 -1.44 -10.40
C ASP A 83 12.07 -2.25 -10.58
N GLY A 84 12.82 -2.47 -9.49
CA GLY A 84 14.08 -3.19 -9.46
C GLY A 84 15.22 -2.42 -8.80
N THR A 85 15.08 -1.09 -8.63
CA THR A 85 16.04 -0.23 -7.93
C THR A 85 15.48 0.37 -6.65
N ASN A 86 14.19 0.20 -6.38
CA ASN A 86 13.56 0.62 -5.13
C ASN A 86 12.76 -0.47 -4.44
N TRP A 87 12.52 -0.24 -3.15
CA TRP A 87 11.47 -0.90 -2.39
C TRP A 87 10.26 0.03 -2.29
N LYS A 88 9.08 -0.56 -2.41
CA LYS A 88 7.79 0.12 -2.25
C LYS A 88 7.08 -0.44 -1.02
N ALA A 89 6.44 0.42 -0.25
CA ALA A 89 5.75 0.01 0.96
C ALA A 89 4.51 0.87 1.25
N THR A 90 3.58 0.30 1.99
CA THR A 90 2.44 1.00 2.60
C THR A 90 2.68 1.11 4.09
N PHE A 91 2.68 2.34 4.61
CA PHE A 91 2.71 2.61 6.04
C PHE A 91 1.31 2.87 6.56
N MET A 92 0.94 2.17 7.62
CA MET A 92 -0.39 2.24 8.23
C MET A 92 -0.29 2.65 9.69
N ILE A 93 -1.12 3.60 10.08
CA ILE A 93 -1.34 4.03 11.46
C ILE A 93 -2.64 3.37 11.97
N GLU A 94 -2.50 2.51 12.98
CA GLU A 94 -3.50 1.53 13.39
C GLU A 94 -4.12 1.86 14.76
N PHE A 95 -4.81 2.99 14.87
CA PHE A 95 -5.66 3.27 16.05
C PHE A 95 -7.07 2.74 15.83
N GLY A 96 -7.50 1.81 16.70
CA GLY A 96 -8.82 1.17 16.62
C GLY A 96 -9.98 2.11 16.97
N ASP A 97 -9.78 3.01 17.95
CA ASP A 97 -10.78 4.01 18.32
C ASP A 97 -10.74 5.21 17.34
N PRO A 98 -11.86 5.58 16.68
CA PRO A 98 -11.86 6.68 15.71
C PRO A 98 -11.55 8.06 16.28
N ILE A 99 -11.94 8.33 17.53
CA ILE A 99 -11.69 9.61 18.21
C ILE A 99 -10.20 9.73 18.52
N VAL A 100 -9.64 8.68 19.13
CA VAL A 100 -8.20 8.61 19.42
C VAL A 100 -7.40 8.68 18.12
N ARG A 101 -7.81 7.96 17.08
CA ARG A 101 -7.15 8.00 15.76
C ARG A 101 -7.11 9.43 15.21
N ALA A 102 -8.21 10.17 15.27
CA ALA A 102 -8.26 11.53 14.74
C ALA A 102 -7.38 12.52 15.54
N GLU A 103 -7.22 12.33 16.85
CA GLU A 103 -6.28 13.10 17.67
C GLU A 103 -4.84 12.76 17.31
N ARG A 104 -4.50 11.47 17.24
CA ARG A 104 -3.14 11.00 16.95
C ARG A 104 -2.66 11.38 15.56
N LEU A 105 -3.53 11.32 14.55
CA LEU A 105 -3.20 11.79 13.19
C LEU A 105 -2.94 13.30 13.10
N ARG A 106 -3.50 14.10 14.02
CA ARG A 106 -3.18 15.54 14.12
C ARG A 106 -1.82 15.76 14.76
N GLU A 107 -1.49 14.98 15.80
CA GLU A 107 -0.20 15.06 16.51
C GLU A 107 0.98 14.56 15.65
N MET A 108 0.76 13.57 14.80
CA MET A 108 1.79 12.91 14.00
C MET A 108 1.91 13.47 12.58
N ARG A 109 1.57 14.73 12.36
CA ARG A 109 1.76 15.36 11.04
C ARG A 109 3.23 15.27 10.63
N GLY A 110 3.50 14.86 9.39
CA GLY A 110 4.87 14.73 8.87
C GLY A 110 5.56 13.41 9.22
N ILE A 111 4.89 12.48 9.92
CA ILE A 111 5.49 11.22 10.37
C ILE A 111 5.95 10.35 9.19
N GLU A 112 5.26 10.41 8.06
CA GLU A 112 5.59 9.70 6.84
C GLU A 112 6.97 10.07 6.29
N ASN A 113 7.46 11.29 6.58
CA ASN A 113 8.79 11.78 6.20
C ASN A 113 9.89 11.40 7.21
N CYS A 114 9.54 10.70 8.29
CA CYS A 114 10.45 10.36 9.39
C CYS A 114 10.87 8.89 9.41
N ILE A 115 10.44 8.10 8.42
CA ILE A 115 10.71 6.66 8.36
C ILE A 115 11.85 6.42 7.40
N ASN A 116 13.01 6.01 7.90
CA ASN A 116 14.18 5.71 7.06
C ASN A 116 14.57 4.24 7.15
N LEU A 117 15.19 3.74 6.09
CA LEU A 117 15.65 2.37 6.02
C LEU A 117 17.18 2.35 6.03
N GLU A 118 17.78 1.68 7.01
CA GLU A 118 19.23 1.53 7.10
C GLU A 118 19.63 0.09 6.74
N ILE A 119 20.53 -0.05 5.77
CA ILE A 119 21.10 -1.32 5.36
C ILE A 119 22.55 -1.36 5.82
N GLU A 120 22.88 -2.38 6.62
CA GLU A 120 24.23 -2.60 7.13
C GLU A 120 25.24 -2.62 5.98
N GLY A 121 26.23 -1.74 6.03
CA GLY A 121 27.27 -1.61 5.01
C GLY A 121 26.88 -0.85 3.74
N HIS A 122 25.62 -0.41 3.61
CA HIS A 122 25.11 0.32 2.44
C HIS A 122 24.55 1.72 2.77
N GLY A 123 24.29 2.01 4.04
CA GLY A 123 23.87 3.32 4.52
C GLY A 123 22.35 3.47 4.67
N VAL A 124 21.87 4.72 4.73
CA VAL A 124 20.47 5.05 4.99
C VAL A 124 19.78 5.47 3.69
N ALA A 125 18.78 4.69 3.27
CA ALA A 125 17.81 5.07 2.26
C ALA A 125 16.73 5.96 2.88
N GLN A 126 16.61 7.20 2.37
CA GLN A 126 15.57 8.13 2.79
C GLN A 126 14.24 7.75 2.16
N VAL A 127 13.15 7.92 2.90
CA VAL A 127 11.80 7.74 2.35
C VAL A 127 11.43 8.86 1.40
N ILE A 128 10.73 8.48 0.33
CA ILE A 128 9.97 9.37 -0.53
C ILE A 128 8.51 8.97 -0.33
N ALA A 129 7.77 9.77 0.43
CA ALA A 129 6.39 9.49 0.81
C ALA A 129 5.40 10.19 -0.13
N ASP A 130 4.30 9.52 -0.44
CA ASP A 130 3.10 10.05 -1.08
C ASP A 130 3.33 10.81 -2.41
N GLU A 131 4.38 10.46 -3.16
CA GLU A 131 4.70 11.07 -4.46
C GLU A 131 3.56 10.92 -5.49
N ASP A 132 2.75 9.86 -5.33
CA ASP A 132 1.63 9.50 -6.20
C ASP A 132 0.27 9.99 -5.67
N LEU A 133 0.26 10.71 -4.52
CA LEU A 133 -0.96 11.22 -3.88
C LEU A 133 -0.91 12.74 -3.76
N GLU A 134 -1.88 13.44 -4.38
CA GLU A 134 -2.15 14.84 -4.08
C GLU A 134 -2.84 14.96 -2.71
N ARG A 135 -2.13 14.69 -1.60
CA ARG A 135 -2.75 14.71 -0.27
C ARG A 135 -1.84 15.30 0.80
N GLU A 136 -1.93 16.61 0.97
CA GLU A 136 -1.87 17.20 2.32
C GLU A 136 -3.02 18.21 2.45
N THR A 137 -3.99 17.90 3.30
CA THR A 137 -4.83 18.94 3.91
C THR A 137 -4.07 19.45 5.13
N ASP A 138 -3.98 20.77 5.31
CA ASP A 138 -3.18 21.42 6.38
C ASP A 138 -3.54 21.01 7.83
N GLU A 139 -4.62 20.23 8.02
CA GLU A 139 -5.20 19.93 9.34
C GLU A 139 -4.73 18.62 9.98
N LYS A 140 -4.40 17.57 9.20
CA LYS A 140 -4.05 16.23 9.74
C LYS A 140 -3.33 15.36 8.70
N THR A 141 -2.56 14.37 9.18
CA THR A 141 -1.96 13.34 8.31
C THR A 141 -2.95 12.22 7.95
N SER A 142 -2.61 11.42 6.95
CA SER A 142 -3.37 10.24 6.52
C SER A 142 -3.13 9.06 7.46
N ALA A 143 -4.07 8.12 7.56
CA ALA A 143 -3.81 6.86 8.27
C ALA A 143 -2.99 5.87 7.43
N VAL A 144 -2.84 6.15 6.13
CA VAL A 144 -2.17 5.30 5.15
C VAL A 144 -1.29 6.17 4.27
N HIS A 145 -0.02 5.79 4.14
CA HIS A 145 0.98 6.48 3.33
C HIS A 145 1.67 5.50 2.39
N PHE A 146 1.97 5.97 1.18
CA PHE A 146 2.73 5.23 0.20
C PHE A 146 4.19 5.65 0.26
N MET A 147 5.09 4.68 0.29
CA MET A 147 6.51 4.90 0.53
C MET A 147 7.35 4.27 -0.56
N ARG A 148 8.37 5.02 -0.99
CA ARG A 148 9.46 4.53 -1.83
C ARG A 148 10.80 4.72 -1.12
N PHE A 149 11.64 3.69 -1.20
CA PHE A 149 13.03 3.72 -0.74
C PHE A 149 13.93 3.34 -1.92
N GLU A 150 14.77 4.25 -2.39
CA GLU A 150 15.78 3.97 -3.42
C GLU A 150 17.00 3.26 -2.81
N LEU A 151 17.51 2.24 -3.50
CA LEU A 151 18.57 1.34 -3.02
C LEU A 151 19.82 1.32 -3.92
#